data_AF-A0A0P1ALE7-F1
#
_entry.id   AF-A0A0P1ALE7-F1
#
_cell.length_a   1.000
_cell.length_b   1.000
_cell.length_c   1.000
_cell.angle_alpha   90.00
_cell.angle_beta   90.00
_cell.angle_gamma   90.00
#
_symmetry.space_group_name_H-M   'P 1'
#
loop_
_entity.id
_entity.type
_entity.pdbx_description
1 polymer ?
#
loop_
_entity_poly.entity_id
_entity_poly.type
_entity_poly.pdbx_seq_one_letter_code
_entity_poly.pdbx_strand_id
1 'polypeptide(L)'
;METRLSPSMQELRNIARERGLKYYMHLSKPELFSLLQRKEGGGSATKLTVASETAKENTVRRNECALTVRTAATRVSERLISYNKKRKAIDNADDRKKAKVVINTLDPIMLTELGPHTFEFTRTNGSVVMYNVESLVQYILATGDFSEPETRIAFTDEDLHRMDIEASKAKLNQNSVMDAKKNKHLFDQRKIKRDGILGLERCASEYVNKMLDIIESDDSEDGEMLLVMSVFPSFSDIFEQIRKSDLEYAKHSMGHYIHHFTIFGRCRYGQPRRKLFWFLNMDRFARKSKTLQALYWENPVKNSGRVAMEDKAHQLNDSAASTTSSRRQKIACITDPTTTRNRNNEE
;
A
#
# COMPACT_ATOMS: atom_id res chain seq x y z
N MET A 1 -22.41 7.00 -23.00
CA MET A 1 -22.27 8.46 -23.14
C MET A 1 -20.81 8.74 -23.41
N GLU A 2 -20.44 8.94 -24.68
CA GLU A 2 -19.09 9.35 -25.04
C GLU A 2 -18.87 10.77 -24.51
N THR A 3 -17.99 10.90 -23.53
CA THR A 3 -17.49 12.20 -23.07
C THR A 3 -16.70 12.80 -24.21
N ARG A 4 -17.28 13.77 -24.91
CA ARG A 4 -16.60 14.53 -25.96
C ARG A 4 -15.34 15.15 -25.34
N LEU A 5 -14.18 14.63 -25.72
CA LEU A 5 -12.89 15.12 -25.27
C LEU A 5 -12.79 16.60 -25.63
N SER A 6 -12.70 17.46 -24.62
CA SER A 6 -12.47 18.89 -24.84
C SER A 6 -11.11 19.08 -25.51
N PRO A 7 -10.99 19.88 -26.59
CA PRO A 7 -9.75 20.09 -27.32
C PRO A 7 -8.58 20.49 -26.41
N SER A 8 -7.36 20.08 -26.76
CA SER A 8 -6.15 20.47 -26.04
C SER A 8 -5.81 21.95 -26.28
N MET A 9 -5.04 22.58 -25.39
CA MET A 9 -4.59 23.97 -25.60
C MET A 9 -3.74 24.15 -26.87
N GLN A 10 -2.97 23.12 -27.24
CA GLN A 10 -2.16 23.10 -28.45
C GLN A 10 -3.05 23.16 -29.71
N GLU A 11 -4.14 22.39 -29.71
CA GLU A 11 -5.09 22.31 -30.83
C GLU A 11 -5.79 23.66 -31.03
N LEU A 12 -6.24 24.30 -29.95
CA LEU A 12 -6.88 25.63 -30.03
C LEU A 12 -5.91 26.70 -30.57
N ARG A 13 -4.63 26.65 -30.17
CA ARG A 13 -3.60 27.56 -30.69
C ARG A 13 -3.30 27.32 -32.18
N ASN A 14 -3.31 26.07 -32.63
CA ASN A 14 -3.14 25.74 -34.05
C ASN A 14 -4.31 26.26 -34.89
N ILE A 15 -5.56 26.05 -34.44
CA ILE A 15 -6.75 26.57 -35.12
C ILE A 15 -6.74 28.10 -35.16
N ALA A 16 -6.29 28.76 -34.08
CA ALA A 16 -6.19 30.22 -34.06
C ALA A 16 -5.13 30.75 -35.05
N ARG A 17 -4.00 30.05 -35.19
CA ARG A 17 -2.96 30.34 -36.19
C ARG A 17 -3.49 30.21 -37.61
N GLU A 18 -4.19 29.11 -37.90
CA GLU A 18 -4.79 28.84 -39.22
C GLU A 18 -5.82 29.90 -39.61
N ARG A 19 -6.55 30.45 -38.62
CA ARG A 19 -7.50 31.56 -38.81
C ARG A 19 -6.85 32.95 -38.87
N GLY A 20 -5.52 33.05 -38.74
CA GLY A 20 -4.80 34.32 -38.80
C GLY A 20 -5.11 35.27 -37.63
N LEU A 21 -5.58 34.74 -36.49
CA LEU A 21 -5.81 35.55 -35.30
C LEU A 21 -4.47 36.12 -34.81
N LYS A 22 -4.43 37.43 -34.59
CA LYS A 22 -3.31 38.10 -33.93
C LYS A 22 -3.61 38.12 -32.42
N TYR A 23 -2.61 37.89 -31.58
CA TYR A 23 -2.71 37.95 -30.09
C TYR A 23 -3.44 36.81 -29.37
N TYR A 24 -3.43 35.56 -29.88
CA TYR A 24 -4.06 34.41 -29.20
C TYR A 24 -3.17 33.69 -28.16
N MET A 25 -1.88 34.05 -28.05
CA MET A 25 -0.93 33.34 -27.17
C MET A 25 -1.17 33.57 -25.68
N HIS A 26 -1.69 34.74 -25.31
CA HIS A 26 -1.92 35.16 -23.93
C HIS A 26 -3.33 34.84 -23.42
N LEU A 27 -4.22 34.31 -24.27
CA LEU A 27 -5.59 33.99 -23.89
C LEU A 27 -5.65 32.68 -23.12
N SER A 28 -6.46 32.66 -22.06
CA SER A 28 -6.75 31.44 -21.30
C SER A 28 -7.58 30.46 -22.14
N LYS A 29 -7.57 29.16 -21.80
CA LYS A 29 -8.34 28.12 -22.51
C LYS A 29 -9.80 28.47 -22.79
N PRO A 30 -10.60 28.93 -21.80
CA PRO A 30 -12.01 29.25 -22.04
C PRO A 30 -12.19 30.51 -22.92
N GLU A 31 -11.30 31.49 -22.84
CA GLU A 31 -11.36 32.70 -23.67
C GLU A 31 -11.03 32.38 -25.12
N LEU A 32 -9.96 31.60 -25.37
CA LEU A 32 -9.57 31.18 -26.70
C LEU A 32 -10.64 30.28 -27.33
N PHE A 33 -11.22 29.36 -26.54
CA PHE A 33 -12.33 28.52 -27.00
C PHE A 33 -13.56 29.36 -27.36
N SER A 34 -13.94 30.32 -26.50
CA SER A 34 -15.06 31.24 -26.75
C SER A 34 -14.83 32.10 -27.99
N LEU A 35 -13.60 32.60 -28.18
CA LEU A 35 -13.21 33.41 -29.32
C LEU A 35 -13.23 32.60 -30.63
N LEU A 36 -12.81 31.33 -30.60
CA LEU A 36 -12.88 30.43 -31.75
C LEU A 36 -14.31 29.95 -32.07
N GLN A 37 -15.18 29.88 -31.06
CA GLN A 37 -16.59 29.50 -31.22
C GLN A 37 -17.44 30.66 -31.75
N ARG A 38 -17.11 31.90 -31.36
CA ARG A 38 -17.67 33.09 -32.00
C ARG A 38 -17.15 33.12 -33.44
N LYS A 39 -18.06 32.97 -34.40
CA LYS A 39 -17.82 32.90 -35.86
C LYS A 39 -17.17 34.18 -36.47
N GLU A 40 -16.55 35.03 -35.66
CA GLU A 40 -16.10 36.39 -35.99
C GLU A 40 -14.57 36.54 -36.06
N GLY A 41 -13.82 35.45 -36.20
CA GLY A 41 -12.44 35.49 -36.73
C GLY A 41 -12.40 35.85 -38.22
N GLY A 42 -13.31 36.71 -38.69
CA GLY A 42 -13.40 37.22 -40.04
C GLY A 42 -12.26 38.18 -40.33
N GLY A 43 -11.09 37.62 -40.63
CA GLY A 43 -10.10 38.33 -41.41
C GLY A 43 -10.71 38.63 -42.78
N SER A 44 -10.98 39.91 -43.02
CA SER A 44 -11.36 40.50 -44.31
C SER A 44 -10.44 39.98 -45.43
N ALA A 45 -10.86 38.90 -46.10
CA ALA A 45 -10.29 38.49 -47.38
C ALA A 45 -10.84 39.42 -48.45
N THR A 46 -9.94 40.20 -49.02
CA THR A 46 -10.13 41.07 -50.18
C THR A 46 -10.88 40.32 -51.28
N LYS A 47 -12.01 40.88 -51.69
CA LYS A 47 -12.83 40.49 -52.85
C LYS A 47 -11.95 40.33 -54.10
N LEU A 48 -11.91 39.13 -54.67
CA LEU A 48 -11.79 38.92 -56.10
C LEU A 48 -12.90 37.94 -56.52
N THR A 49 -13.74 38.48 -57.39
CA THR A 49 -14.91 37.94 -58.08
C THR A 49 -14.70 36.56 -58.70
N VAL A 50 -15.68 35.65 -58.59
CA VAL A 50 -16.41 35.01 -59.72
C VAL A 50 -17.72 34.43 -59.18
N ALA A 51 -18.80 34.66 -59.94
CA ALA A 51 -20.18 34.28 -59.67
C ALA A 51 -20.54 32.87 -60.18
N SER A 52 -21.53 32.24 -59.52
CA SER A 52 -22.58 31.34 -60.04
C SER A 52 -23.16 30.56 -58.84
N GLU A 53 -24.38 30.84 -58.35
CA GLU A 53 -25.64 30.18 -58.77
C GLU A 53 -25.57 28.65 -58.66
N THR A 54 -26.42 27.89 -57.95
CA THR A 54 -27.84 28.04 -57.60
C THR A 54 -28.25 27.06 -56.46
N ALA A 55 -29.18 27.54 -55.62
CA ALA A 55 -30.40 26.93 -55.07
C ALA A 55 -30.48 25.45 -54.58
N LYS A 56 -31.12 25.31 -53.39
CA LYS A 56 -32.22 24.40 -52.95
C LYS A 56 -31.97 23.85 -51.54
N GLU A 57 -32.64 24.31 -50.49
CA GLU A 57 -34.05 24.08 -50.11
C GLU A 57 -34.29 22.69 -49.49
N ASN A 58 -34.64 22.70 -48.19
CA ASN A 58 -35.63 21.87 -47.46
C ASN A 58 -35.19 21.65 -45.99
N THR A 59 -35.83 22.23 -44.97
CA THR A 59 -37.22 22.06 -44.47
C THR A 59 -37.38 20.78 -43.62
N VAL A 60 -37.42 21.00 -42.30
CA VAL A 60 -38.24 20.32 -41.27
C VAL A 60 -37.93 18.85 -40.94
N ARG A 61 -37.60 18.56 -39.67
CA ARG A 61 -38.46 17.75 -38.78
C ARG A 61 -37.97 17.74 -37.32
N ARG A 62 -38.84 18.33 -36.50
CA ARG A 62 -38.99 18.23 -35.05
C ARG A 62 -39.53 16.83 -34.72
N ASN A 63 -39.05 16.19 -33.66
CA ASN A 63 -39.75 15.09 -32.98
C ASN A 63 -39.36 15.08 -31.50
N GLU A 64 -40.29 15.59 -30.69
CA GLU A 64 -40.42 15.31 -29.27
C GLU A 64 -40.97 13.88 -29.11
N CYS A 65 -40.47 13.13 -28.13
CA CYS A 65 -41.27 12.07 -27.54
C CYS A 65 -40.90 11.90 -26.07
N ALA A 66 -41.87 12.23 -25.22
CA ALA A 66 -41.86 12.02 -23.79
C ALA A 66 -42.28 10.57 -23.45
N LEU A 67 -42.15 10.28 -22.15
CA LEU A 67 -42.99 9.41 -21.31
C LEU A 67 -42.39 8.11 -20.74
N THR A 68 -42.56 8.05 -19.40
CA THR A 68 -42.85 6.91 -18.51
C THR A 68 -41.76 5.94 -18.07
N VAL A 69 -41.29 6.18 -16.84
CA VAL A 69 -41.48 5.32 -15.64
C VAL A 69 -41.96 3.88 -15.90
N ARG A 70 -41.15 2.89 -15.52
CA ARG A 70 -41.63 1.74 -14.72
C ARG A 70 -40.50 0.94 -14.07
N THR A 71 -40.69 0.74 -12.78
CA THR A 71 -40.06 -0.21 -11.85
C THR A 71 -40.26 -1.66 -12.30
N ALA A 72 -39.25 -2.51 -12.08
CA ALA A 72 -39.46 -3.92 -11.70
C ALA A 72 -38.16 -4.53 -11.17
N ALA A 73 -38.22 -4.95 -9.91
CA ALA A 73 -37.27 -5.85 -9.28
C ALA A 73 -37.44 -7.27 -9.82
N THR A 74 -36.33 -8.00 -9.98
CA THR A 74 -36.39 -9.45 -10.22
C THR A 74 -35.47 -10.17 -9.24
N ARG A 75 -36.10 -10.66 -8.16
CA ARG A 75 -35.62 -11.73 -7.27
C ARG A 75 -35.50 -13.03 -8.08
N VAL A 76 -34.37 -13.71 -7.95
CA VAL A 76 -34.16 -15.11 -8.39
C VAL A 76 -33.62 -15.84 -7.15
N SER A 77 -34.49 -16.36 -6.29
CA SER A 77 -35.06 -17.72 -6.26
C SER A 77 -34.02 -18.82 -6.02
N GLU A 78 -33.70 -19.00 -4.73
CA GLU A 78 -33.28 -20.27 -4.14
C GLU A 78 -34.42 -21.30 -4.31
N ARG A 79 -34.18 -22.39 -5.03
CA ARG A 79 -34.84 -23.69 -4.88
C ARG A 79 -34.29 -24.67 -5.89
N LEU A 80 -34.14 -25.93 -5.45
CA LEU A 80 -33.47 -27.08 -6.08
C LEU A 80 -31.99 -27.10 -5.64
N ILE A 81 -31.46 -28.07 -4.90
CA ILE A 81 -31.67 -29.52 -5.00
C ILE A 81 -31.40 -30.16 -3.62
N SER A 82 -32.42 -30.81 -3.05
CA SER A 82 -32.31 -31.63 -1.84
C SER A 82 -32.97 -32.99 -2.07
N TYR A 83 -32.36 -33.87 -2.86
CA TYR A 83 -32.69 -35.29 -2.90
C TYR A 83 -31.45 -36.10 -3.32
N ASN A 84 -30.83 -36.77 -2.35
CA ASN A 84 -30.70 -38.23 -2.36
C ASN A 84 -29.83 -38.72 -1.19
N LYS A 85 -30.53 -39.24 -0.19
CA LYS A 85 -30.00 -40.03 0.92
C LYS A 85 -30.17 -41.52 0.57
N LYS A 86 -29.24 -42.34 1.06
CA LYS A 86 -29.28 -43.81 1.15
C LYS A 86 -29.12 -44.60 -0.16
N ARG A 87 -27.89 -45.08 -0.37
CA ARG A 87 -27.61 -46.51 -0.64
C ARG A 87 -26.13 -46.84 -0.38
N LYS A 88 -25.95 -47.89 0.43
CA LYS A 88 -24.83 -48.84 0.48
C LYS A 88 -23.51 -48.38 1.11
N ALA A 89 -23.38 -48.79 2.38
CA ALA A 89 -22.13 -49.24 2.95
C ALA A 89 -21.73 -50.61 2.36
N ILE A 90 -20.44 -50.91 2.49
CA ILE A 90 -19.72 -52.16 2.22
C ILE A 90 -19.05 -52.21 0.82
N ASP A 91 -17.72 -52.33 0.90
CA ASP A 91 -16.69 -52.56 -0.13
C ASP A 91 -16.28 -51.40 -1.02
N ASN A 92 -15.17 -50.74 -0.62
CA ASN A 92 -14.00 -50.44 -1.47
C ASN A 92 -12.89 -49.84 -0.61
N ALA A 93 -12.14 -50.70 0.09
CA ALA A 93 -10.86 -50.38 0.71
C ALA A 93 -9.72 -50.35 -0.34
N ASP A 94 -9.97 -49.66 -1.45
CA ASP A 94 -9.02 -49.51 -2.56
C ASP A 94 -9.12 -48.06 -3.05
N ASP A 95 -8.84 -47.14 -2.12
CA ASP A 95 -8.73 -45.72 -2.39
C ASP A 95 -7.50 -45.47 -3.26
N ARG A 96 -7.78 -45.53 -4.56
CA ARG A 96 -7.13 -44.83 -5.67
C ARG A 96 -5.93 -44.00 -5.22
N LYS A 97 -4.74 -44.54 -5.51
CA LYS A 97 -3.51 -43.77 -5.74
C LYS A 97 -3.75 -42.79 -6.90
N LYS A 98 -4.57 -41.75 -6.69
CA LYS A 98 -4.60 -40.60 -7.58
C LYS A 98 -3.20 -40.01 -7.47
N ALA A 99 -2.44 -40.10 -8.55
CA ALA A 99 -1.10 -39.56 -8.62
C ALA A 99 -1.14 -38.12 -8.09
N LYS A 100 -0.47 -37.87 -6.96
CA LYS A 100 -0.31 -36.52 -6.42
C LYS A 100 0.43 -35.72 -7.51
N VAL A 101 -0.29 -34.81 -8.15
CA VAL A 101 0.33 -33.90 -9.12
C VAL A 101 1.12 -32.89 -8.31
N VAL A 102 2.42 -33.13 -8.19
CA VAL A 102 3.37 -32.15 -7.65
C VAL A 102 3.55 -31.08 -8.70
N ILE A 103 3.09 -29.88 -8.41
CA ILE A 103 3.00 -28.80 -9.41
C ILE A 103 4.34 -28.09 -9.60
N ASN A 104 5.22 -28.08 -8.59
CA ASN A 104 6.34 -27.14 -8.57
C ASN A 104 7.72 -27.79 -8.45
N THR A 105 8.65 -27.27 -9.26
CA THR A 105 10.08 -27.59 -9.23
C THR A 105 10.89 -26.55 -8.46
N LEU A 106 10.38 -25.31 -8.36
CA LEU A 106 11.02 -24.20 -7.66
C LEU A 106 10.22 -23.81 -6.40
N ASP A 107 10.85 -23.17 -5.44
CA ASP A 107 10.18 -22.57 -4.29
C ASP A 107 9.34 -21.35 -4.74
N PRO A 108 8.02 -21.32 -4.49
CA PRO A 108 7.18 -20.19 -4.84
C PRO A 108 7.63 -18.84 -4.24
N ILE A 109 8.33 -18.84 -3.10
CA ILE A 109 8.69 -17.60 -2.39
C ILE A 109 9.97 -17.00 -2.97
N MET A 110 11.06 -17.77 -2.97
CA MET A 110 12.38 -17.29 -3.38
C MET A 110 12.69 -17.54 -4.86
N LEU A 111 11.85 -18.31 -5.56
CA LEU A 111 12.06 -18.76 -6.94
C LEU A 111 13.38 -19.52 -7.14
N THR A 112 13.88 -20.16 -6.08
CA THR A 112 15.08 -21.01 -6.06
C THR A 112 14.71 -22.49 -6.15
N GLU A 113 15.67 -23.36 -6.47
CA GLU A 113 15.44 -24.81 -6.44
C GLU A 113 15.02 -25.29 -5.05
N LEU A 114 14.22 -26.36 -5.01
CA LEU A 114 13.81 -26.98 -3.76
C LEU A 114 15.00 -27.69 -3.10
N GLY A 115 15.25 -27.33 -1.85
CA GLY A 115 16.35 -27.86 -1.04
C GLY A 115 16.03 -29.21 -0.39
N PRO A 116 16.89 -29.69 0.51
CA PRO A 116 16.71 -30.96 1.20
C PRO A 116 15.58 -30.97 2.23
N HIS A 117 15.15 -29.79 2.69
CA HIS A 117 14.09 -29.62 3.68
C HIS A 117 12.91 -28.90 3.06
N THR A 118 11.91 -29.67 2.65
CA THR A 118 10.70 -29.17 2.01
C THR A 118 9.47 -29.37 2.89
N PHE A 119 8.49 -28.48 2.74
CA PHE A 119 7.19 -28.57 3.37
C PHE A 119 6.11 -28.74 2.31
N GLU A 120 5.33 -29.82 2.41
CA GLU A 120 4.20 -30.10 1.52
C GLU A 120 2.90 -29.50 2.08
N PHE A 121 2.31 -28.57 1.33
CA PHE A 121 0.98 -28.03 1.62
C PHE A 121 -0.04 -28.54 0.61
N THR A 122 -1.16 -29.09 1.09
CA THR A 122 -2.24 -29.61 0.23
C THR A 122 -3.39 -28.60 0.20
N ARG A 123 -3.66 -28.04 -0.98
CA ARG A 123 -4.75 -27.09 -1.20
C ARG A 123 -6.11 -27.81 -1.26
N THR A 124 -7.20 -27.05 -1.13
CA THR A 124 -8.59 -27.56 -1.19
C THR A 124 -8.98 -28.19 -2.53
N ASN A 125 -8.31 -27.81 -3.61
CA ASN A 125 -8.43 -28.40 -4.94
C ASN A 125 -7.69 -29.75 -5.09
N GLY A 126 -6.98 -30.21 -4.06
CA GLY A 126 -6.16 -31.42 -4.08
C GLY A 126 -4.76 -31.25 -4.69
N SER A 127 -4.38 -30.06 -5.14
CA SER A 127 -3.00 -29.81 -5.57
C SER A 127 -2.07 -29.70 -4.38
N VAL A 128 -0.86 -30.25 -4.52
CA VAL A 128 0.19 -30.17 -3.50
C VAL A 128 1.27 -29.21 -3.98
N VAL A 129 1.59 -28.24 -3.12
CA VAL A 129 2.68 -27.29 -3.35
C VAL A 129 3.77 -27.54 -2.32
N MET A 130 5.02 -27.51 -2.77
CA MET A 130 6.20 -27.70 -1.94
C MET A 130 6.93 -26.36 -1.77
N TYR A 131 7.33 -26.07 -0.53
CA TYR A 131 8.10 -24.88 -0.18
C TYR A 131 9.41 -25.31 0.48
N ASN A 132 10.45 -24.50 0.37
CA ASN A 132 11.59 -24.64 1.26
C ASN A 132 11.17 -24.22 2.68
N VAL A 133 11.44 -25.06 3.66
CA VAL A 133 11.05 -24.82 5.07
C VAL A 133 11.65 -23.50 5.56
N GLU A 134 12.91 -23.22 5.22
CA GLU A 134 13.61 -21.99 5.59
C GLU A 134 12.89 -20.73 5.09
N SER A 135 12.61 -20.67 3.80
CA SER A 135 11.98 -19.52 3.16
C SER A 135 10.55 -19.30 3.66
N LEU A 136 9.80 -20.39 3.85
CA LEU A 136 8.43 -20.32 4.36
C LEU A 136 8.39 -19.84 5.82
N VAL A 137 9.23 -20.39 6.70
CA VAL A 137 9.32 -19.95 8.11
C VAL A 137 9.76 -18.49 8.20
N GLN A 138 10.80 -18.11 7.45
CA GLN A 138 11.28 -16.73 7.42
C GLN A 138 10.20 -15.77 6.92
N TYR A 139 9.45 -16.14 5.89
CA TYR A 139 8.34 -15.34 5.38
C TYR A 139 7.27 -15.12 6.44
N ILE A 140 6.80 -16.17 7.12
CA ILE A 140 5.74 -16.05 8.14
C ILE A 140 6.24 -15.21 9.31
N LEU A 141 7.48 -15.39 9.77
CA LEU A 141 8.05 -14.61 10.87
C LEU A 141 8.33 -13.15 10.50
N ALA A 142 8.67 -12.87 9.24
CA ALA A 142 8.91 -11.50 8.77
C ALA A 142 7.60 -10.73 8.54
N THR A 143 6.59 -11.40 7.97
CA THR A 143 5.32 -10.77 7.60
C THR A 143 4.27 -10.82 8.72
N GLY A 144 4.33 -11.84 9.57
CA GLY A 144 3.29 -12.17 10.53
C GLY A 144 2.01 -12.69 9.90
N ASP A 145 2.03 -13.08 8.62
CA ASP A 145 0.88 -13.69 7.95
C ASP A 145 0.98 -15.22 8.03
N PHE A 146 0.04 -15.84 8.73
CA PHE A 146 -0.03 -17.29 8.94
C PHE A 146 -0.88 -17.97 7.87
N SER A 147 -0.81 -17.45 6.65
CA SER A 147 -1.54 -17.93 5.48
C SER A 147 -0.55 -18.30 4.38
N GLU A 148 -0.93 -19.25 3.54
CA GLU A 148 -0.12 -19.69 2.42
C GLU A 148 0.15 -18.52 1.45
N PRO A 149 1.41 -18.22 1.09
CA PRO A 149 1.77 -17.00 0.36
C PRO A 149 1.01 -16.75 -0.97
N GLU A 150 0.74 -17.80 -1.74
CA GLU A 150 0.12 -17.71 -3.08
C GLU A 150 -1.41 -17.69 -2.99
N THR A 151 -2.01 -18.66 -2.32
CA THR A 151 -3.48 -18.81 -2.23
C THR A 151 -4.12 -18.07 -1.07
N ARG A 152 -3.31 -17.61 -0.10
CA ARG A 152 -3.75 -16.96 1.15
C ARG A 152 -4.70 -17.81 1.98
N ILE A 153 -4.63 -19.13 1.86
CA ILE A 153 -5.36 -20.07 2.70
C ILE A 153 -4.64 -20.12 4.06
N ALA A 154 -5.38 -19.91 5.16
CA ALA A 154 -4.80 -19.95 6.50
C ALA A 154 -4.24 -21.35 6.84
N PHE A 155 -3.04 -21.41 7.40
CA PHE A 155 -2.47 -22.67 7.87
C PHE A 155 -3.19 -23.16 9.13
N THR A 156 -3.42 -24.47 9.18
CA THR A 156 -3.94 -25.13 10.38
C THR A 156 -2.88 -25.14 11.49
N ASP A 157 -3.29 -25.31 12.74
CA ASP A 157 -2.34 -25.37 13.85
C ASP A 157 -1.43 -26.60 13.73
N GLU A 158 -1.96 -27.69 13.17
CA GLU A 158 -1.21 -28.89 12.84
C GLU A 158 -0.16 -28.64 11.75
N ASP A 159 -0.49 -27.86 10.72
CA ASP A 159 0.47 -27.48 9.66
C ASP A 159 1.64 -26.70 10.25
N LEU A 160 1.35 -25.69 11.06
CA LEU A 160 2.38 -24.84 11.68
C LEU A 160 3.25 -25.64 12.65
N HIS A 161 2.68 -26.58 13.41
CA HIS A 161 3.47 -27.47 14.26
C HIS A 161 4.37 -28.39 13.44
N ARG A 162 3.89 -28.93 12.32
CA ARG A 162 4.72 -29.72 11.39
C ARG A 162 5.86 -28.88 10.81
N MET A 163 5.61 -27.62 10.48
CA MET A 163 6.66 -26.69 10.02
C MET A 163 7.75 -26.50 11.07
N ASP A 164 7.40 -26.33 12.35
CA ASP A 164 8.38 -26.17 13.44
C ASP A 164 9.22 -27.45 13.63
N ILE A 165 8.62 -28.64 13.46
CA ILE A 165 9.35 -29.92 13.51
C ILE A 165 10.35 -30.01 12.35
N GLU A 166 9.94 -29.68 11.13
CA GLU A 166 10.83 -29.69 9.96
C GLU A 166 11.92 -28.61 10.07
N ALA A 167 11.61 -27.44 10.61
CA ALA A 167 12.58 -26.37 10.86
C ALA A 167 13.63 -26.80 11.89
N SER A 168 13.21 -27.53 12.93
CA SER A 168 14.10 -28.11 13.94
C SER A 168 15.02 -29.17 13.34
N LYS A 169 14.51 -30.02 12.43
CA LYS A 169 15.32 -30.99 11.68
C LYS A 169 16.35 -30.31 10.77
N ALA A 170 15.96 -29.20 10.14
CA ALA A 170 16.83 -28.35 9.33
C ALA A 170 17.82 -27.52 10.15
N LYS A 171 17.75 -27.57 11.49
CA LYS A 171 18.60 -26.79 12.43
C LYS A 171 18.53 -25.28 12.17
N LEU A 172 17.35 -24.78 11.81
CA LEU A 172 17.13 -23.35 11.64
C LEU A 172 17.06 -22.68 13.01
N ASN A 173 17.90 -21.67 13.25
CA ASN A 173 17.90 -20.86 14.47
C ASN A 173 16.79 -19.79 14.44
N GLN A 174 15.58 -20.17 14.04
CA GLN A 174 14.43 -19.28 13.93
C GLN A 174 13.46 -19.52 15.08
N ASN A 175 12.65 -18.52 15.40
CA ASN A 175 11.59 -18.64 16.41
C ASN A 175 10.49 -19.60 15.93
N SER A 176 9.80 -20.27 16.86
CA SER A 176 8.65 -21.11 16.52
C SER A 176 7.54 -20.29 15.86
N VAL A 177 7.03 -20.80 14.73
CA VAL A 177 5.92 -20.19 14.01
C VAL A 177 4.62 -20.31 14.82
N MET A 178 4.44 -21.41 15.56
CA MET A 178 3.32 -21.59 16.47
C MET A 178 3.29 -20.54 17.60
N ASP A 179 4.45 -20.26 18.19
CA ASP A 179 4.54 -19.24 19.24
C ASP A 179 4.36 -17.81 18.68
N ALA A 180 4.78 -17.58 17.43
CA ALA A 180 4.47 -16.35 16.72
C ALA A 180 2.95 -16.17 16.50
N LYS A 181 2.23 -17.25 16.16
CA LYS A 181 0.75 -17.20 15.96
C LYS A 181 0.01 -16.83 17.23
N LYS A 182 0.44 -17.33 18.40
CA LYS A 182 -0.12 -16.93 19.71
C LYS A 182 0.04 -15.43 19.96
N ASN A 183 1.13 -14.84 19.48
CA ASN A 183 1.46 -13.42 19.64
C ASN A 183 1.06 -12.56 18.42
N LYS A 184 -0.02 -12.92 17.72
CA LYS A 184 -0.48 -12.24 16.50
C LYS A 184 -0.61 -10.72 16.65
N HIS A 185 -1.03 -10.23 17.82
CA HIS A 185 -1.20 -8.79 18.07
C HIS A 185 0.08 -7.96 17.82
N LEU A 186 1.27 -8.51 18.13
CA LEU A 186 2.55 -7.83 17.89
C LEU A 186 2.81 -7.67 16.39
N PHE A 187 2.44 -8.67 15.60
CA PHE A 187 2.58 -8.65 14.15
C PHE A 187 1.59 -7.68 13.51
N ASP A 188 0.35 -7.63 14.00
CA ASP A 188 -0.65 -6.66 13.53
C ASP A 188 -0.17 -5.22 13.79
N GLN A 189 0.41 -4.94 14.97
CA GLN A 189 1.00 -3.62 15.27
C GLN A 189 2.19 -3.29 14.34
N ARG A 190 3.09 -4.26 14.12
CA ARG A 190 4.22 -4.08 13.18
C ARG A 190 3.75 -3.85 11.76
N LYS A 191 2.70 -4.56 11.33
CA LYS A 191 2.09 -4.39 10.02
C LYS A 191 1.51 -3.00 9.86
N ILE A 192 0.75 -2.50 10.85
CA ILE A 192 0.24 -1.12 10.84
C ILE A 192 1.39 -0.12 10.74
N LYS A 193 2.48 -0.30 11.51
CA LYS A 193 3.66 0.57 11.43
C LYS A 193 4.28 0.57 10.02
N ARG A 194 4.50 -0.62 9.45
CA ARG A 194 5.06 -0.78 8.10
C ARG A 194 4.16 -0.16 7.02
N ASP A 195 2.87 -0.41 7.10
CA ASP A 195 1.89 0.10 6.14
C ASP A 195 1.77 1.64 6.26
N GLY A 196 1.91 2.19 7.47
CA GLY A 196 2.01 3.63 7.72
C GLY A 196 3.27 4.25 7.09
N ILE A 197 4.43 3.60 7.24
CA ILE A 197 5.68 4.02 6.60
C ILE A 197 5.55 3.98 5.06
N LEU A 198 4.93 2.94 4.52
CA LEU A 198 4.66 2.83 3.08
C LEU A 198 3.69 3.92 2.59
N GLY A 199 2.70 4.29 3.42
CA GLY A 199 1.82 5.43 3.14
C GLY A 199 2.60 6.75 3.05
N LEU A 200 3.50 7.01 3.99
CA LEU A 200 4.37 8.19 3.97
C LEU A 200 5.30 8.20 2.75
N GLU A 201 5.85 7.05 2.37
CA GLU A 201 6.68 6.89 1.16
C GLU A 201 5.90 7.28 -0.10
N ARG A 202 4.65 6.82 -0.25
CA ARG A 202 3.79 7.23 -1.37
C ARG A 202 3.54 8.73 -1.39
N CYS A 203 3.25 9.34 -0.24
CA CYS A 203 3.08 10.79 -0.14
C CYS A 203 4.37 11.53 -0.53
N ALA A 204 5.54 11.07 -0.07
CA ALA A 204 6.82 11.65 -0.45
C ALA A 204 7.08 11.53 -1.96
N SER A 205 6.72 10.40 -2.57
CA SER A 205 6.80 10.15 -4.01
C SER A 205 5.91 11.10 -4.82
N GLU A 206 4.74 11.49 -4.31
CA GLU A 206 3.91 12.53 -4.95
C GLU A 206 4.62 13.90 -4.99
N TYR A 207 5.31 14.29 -3.92
CA TYR A 207 6.09 15.53 -3.94
C TYR A 207 7.28 15.44 -4.89
N VAL A 208 7.94 14.28 -4.99
CA VAL A 208 9.01 14.05 -5.97
C VAL A 208 8.49 14.21 -7.40
N ASN A 209 7.31 13.67 -7.71
CA ASN A 209 6.68 13.86 -9.02
C ASN A 209 6.32 15.33 -9.27
N LYS A 210 5.75 16.04 -8.29
CA LYS A 210 5.52 17.49 -8.38
C LYS A 210 6.81 18.27 -8.62
N MET A 211 7.92 17.87 -8.00
CA MET A 211 9.22 18.51 -8.26
C MET A 211 9.63 18.34 -9.72
N LEU A 212 9.45 17.14 -10.28
CA LEU A 212 9.73 16.87 -11.69
C LEU A 212 8.82 17.68 -12.61
N ASP A 213 7.52 17.72 -12.35
CA ASP A 213 6.55 18.50 -13.14
C ASP A 213 6.93 19.98 -13.19
N ILE A 214 7.39 20.55 -12.06
CA ILE A 214 7.85 21.95 -11.99
C ILE A 214 9.15 22.13 -12.78
N ILE A 215 10.11 21.20 -12.64
CA ILE A 215 11.37 21.24 -13.39
C ILE A 215 11.12 21.12 -14.91
N GLU A 216 10.08 20.40 -15.31
CA GLU A 216 9.67 20.23 -16.70
C GLU A 216 8.95 21.45 -17.28
N SER A 217 8.39 22.32 -16.44
CA SER A 217 7.70 23.52 -16.89
C SER A 217 8.65 24.57 -17.47
N ASP A 218 8.15 25.40 -18.39
CA ASP A 218 8.96 26.41 -19.11
C ASP A 218 9.30 27.65 -18.25
N ASP A 219 8.64 27.83 -17.09
CA ASP A 219 8.78 29.01 -16.22
C ASP A 219 9.80 28.77 -15.10
N SER A 220 11.09 29.00 -15.39
CA SER A 220 12.15 28.64 -14.45
C SER A 220 12.18 29.45 -13.15
N GLU A 221 11.80 30.73 -13.18
CA GLU A 221 11.85 31.60 -11.97
C GLU A 221 10.73 31.24 -10.98
N ASP A 222 9.48 31.14 -11.46
CA ASP A 222 8.34 30.73 -10.65
C ASP A 222 8.48 29.28 -10.17
N GLY A 223 9.06 28.41 -11.00
CA GLY A 223 9.33 27.03 -10.64
C GLY A 223 10.35 26.89 -9.49
N GLU A 224 11.45 27.65 -9.54
CA GLU A 224 12.43 27.68 -8.45
C GLU A 224 11.81 28.18 -7.14
N MET A 225 11.01 29.24 -7.20
CA MET A 225 10.30 29.79 -6.04
C MET A 225 9.32 28.76 -5.45
N LEU A 226 8.51 28.10 -6.28
CA LEU A 226 7.54 27.09 -5.84
C LEU A 226 8.23 25.88 -5.18
N LEU A 227 9.34 25.43 -5.76
CA LEU A 227 10.13 24.32 -5.22
C LEU A 227 10.68 24.64 -3.82
N VAL A 228 11.31 25.81 -3.66
CA VAL A 228 11.95 26.23 -2.41
C VAL A 228 10.92 26.56 -1.33
N MET A 229 9.84 27.26 -1.68
CA MET A 229 8.88 27.77 -0.70
C MET A 229 7.81 26.73 -0.30
N SER A 230 7.45 25.81 -1.20
CA SER A 230 6.33 24.89 -0.95
C SER A 230 6.71 23.41 -1.01
N VAL A 231 7.34 22.98 -2.10
CA VAL A 231 7.46 21.54 -2.38
C VAL A 231 8.54 20.88 -1.53
N PHE A 232 9.73 21.48 -1.41
CA PHE A 232 10.80 20.90 -0.58
C PHE A 232 10.48 20.86 0.92
N PRO A 233 9.92 21.92 1.55
CA PRO A 233 9.55 21.84 2.96
C PRO A 233 8.55 20.70 3.22
N SER A 234 7.52 20.58 2.38
CA SER A 234 6.50 19.53 2.51
C SER A 234 7.08 18.12 2.33
N PHE A 235 7.95 17.94 1.35
CA PHE A 235 8.67 16.67 1.16
C PHE A 235 9.58 16.36 2.36
N SER A 236 10.34 17.35 2.83
CA SER A 236 11.26 17.24 3.96
C SER A 236 10.53 16.75 5.20
N ASP A 237 9.38 17.35 5.54
CA ASP A 237 8.62 17.01 6.73
C ASP A 237 8.10 15.57 6.70
N ILE A 238 7.63 15.10 5.54
CA ILE A 238 7.17 13.71 5.36
C ILE A 238 8.34 12.75 5.40
N PHE A 239 9.43 13.05 4.69
CA PHE A 239 10.60 12.19 4.65
C PHE A 239 11.27 12.08 6.02
N GLU A 240 11.23 13.14 6.82
CA GLU A 240 11.72 13.15 8.19
C GLU A 240 10.90 12.23 9.11
N GLN A 241 9.58 12.10 8.88
CA GLN A 241 8.74 11.14 9.59
C GLN A 241 9.11 9.69 9.23
N ILE A 242 9.38 9.41 7.95
CA ILE A 242 9.90 8.10 7.51
C ILE A 242 11.23 7.81 8.22
N ARG A 243 12.17 8.76 8.18
CA ARG A 243 13.50 8.64 8.80
C ARG A 243 13.45 8.39 10.30
N LYS A 244 12.54 9.06 11.02
CA LYS A 244 12.32 8.85 12.46
C LYS A 244 11.70 7.48 12.77
N SER A 245 10.89 6.94 11.84
CA SER A 245 10.18 5.67 12.04
C SER A 245 11.04 4.45 11.70
N ASP A 246 11.81 4.53 10.62
CA ASP A 246 12.74 3.51 10.13
C ASP A 246 13.85 4.15 9.27
N LEU A 247 15.07 4.18 9.82
CA LEU A 247 16.22 4.82 9.18
C LEU A 247 16.73 4.04 7.96
N GLU A 248 16.73 2.71 8.01
CA GLU A 248 17.26 1.89 6.91
C GLU A 248 16.30 1.93 5.71
N TYR A 249 15.00 1.85 5.98
CA TYR A 249 14.00 2.04 4.94
C TYR A 249 14.10 3.44 4.32
N ALA A 250 14.26 4.50 5.13
CA ALA A 250 14.44 5.86 4.62
C ALA A 250 15.67 5.98 3.70
N LYS A 251 16.80 5.35 4.03
CA LYS A 251 17.99 5.32 3.16
C LYS A 251 17.67 4.67 1.81
N HIS A 252 16.93 3.56 1.82
CA HIS A 252 16.52 2.88 0.60
C HIS A 252 15.58 3.75 -0.26
N SER A 253 14.55 4.35 0.34
CA SER A 253 13.63 5.27 -0.35
C SER A 253 14.36 6.49 -0.94
N MET A 254 15.29 7.10 -0.20
CA MET A 254 16.10 8.20 -0.74
C MET A 254 16.97 7.77 -1.92
N GLY A 255 17.53 6.56 -1.87
CA GLY A 255 18.26 5.98 -3.00
C GLY A 255 17.40 5.89 -4.26
N HIS A 256 16.14 5.44 -4.12
CA HIS A 256 15.17 5.40 -5.21
C HIS A 256 14.86 6.79 -5.78
N TYR A 257 14.63 7.79 -4.92
CA TYR A 257 14.37 9.16 -5.38
C TYR A 257 15.54 9.76 -6.13
N ILE A 258 16.76 9.62 -5.61
CA ILE A 258 17.98 10.09 -6.29
C ILE A 258 18.14 9.40 -7.66
N HIS A 259 17.91 8.08 -7.71
CA HIS A 259 17.97 7.34 -8.96
C HIS A 259 16.94 7.83 -9.97
N HIS A 260 15.70 8.06 -9.54
CA HIS A 260 14.62 8.59 -10.36
C HIS A 260 14.98 9.96 -10.95
N PHE A 261 15.46 10.90 -10.14
CA PHE A 261 15.95 12.20 -10.61
C PHE A 261 17.15 12.07 -11.56
N THR A 262 18.05 11.12 -11.30
CA THR A 262 19.26 10.92 -12.14
C THR A 262 18.89 10.41 -13.53
N ILE A 263 17.97 9.44 -13.62
CA ILE A 263 17.47 8.95 -14.91
C ILE A 263 16.76 10.08 -15.66
N PHE A 264 15.84 10.77 -14.96
CA PHE A 264 15.05 11.83 -15.59
C PHE A 264 15.93 12.97 -16.12
N GLY A 265 16.90 13.40 -15.32
CA GLY A 265 17.86 14.42 -15.71
C GLY A 265 18.70 13.99 -16.93
N ARG A 266 19.08 12.72 -17.07
CA ARG A 266 19.85 12.24 -18.23
C ARG A 266 19.03 12.23 -19.52
N CYS A 267 17.74 11.92 -19.47
CA CYS A 267 16.93 11.70 -20.67
C CYS A 267 16.46 12.97 -21.41
N ARG A 268 16.26 14.11 -20.73
CA ARG A 268 15.59 15.27 -21.38
C ARG A 268 16.39 16.55 -21.54
N TYR A 269 17.43 16.79 -20.73
CA TYR A 269 18.14 18.08 -20.78
C TYR A 269 19.61 17.88 -21.15
N GLY A 270 19.96 18.12 -22.42
CA GLY A 270 21.35 18.21 -22.90
C GLY A 270 22.15 19.40 -22.32
N GLN A 271 21.64 20.08 -21.30
CA GLN A 271 22.24 21.26 -20.68
C GLN A 271 22.82 20.90 -19.29
N PRO A 272 24.16 20.93 -19.11
CA PRO A 272 24.82 20.46 -17.88
C PRO A 272 24.70 21.42 -16.68
N ARG A 273 24.39 22.71 -16.89
CA ARG A 273 24.51 23.73 -15.82
C ARG A 273 23.37 23.71 -14.78
N ARG A 274 22.12 23.41 -15.18
CA ARG A 274 20.98 23.34 -14.23
C ARG A 274 20.99 22.07 -13.38
N LYS A 275 21.54 20.95 -13.90
CA LYS A 275 21.62 19.65 -13.19
C LYS A 275 22.44 19.70 -11.90
N LEU A 276 23.53 20.47 -11.90
CA LEU A 276 24.47 20.49 -10.78
C LEU A 276 23.84 21.18 -9.55
N PHE A 277 23.05 22.23 -9.76
CA PHE A 277 22.41 22.96 -8.65
C PHE A 277 21.40 22.11 -7.89
N TRP A 278 20.56 21.35 -8.61
CA TRP A 278 19.56 20.47 -8.00
C TRP A 278 20.19 19.27 -7.29
N PHE A 279 21.18 18.63 -7.92
CA PHE A 279 21.92 17.54 -7.28
C PHE A 279 22.65 18.04 -6.03
N LEU A 280 23.26 19.23 -6.09
CA LEU A 280 23.92 19.84 -4.93
C LEU A 280 22.93 20.23 -3.84
N ASN A 281 21.70 20.65 -4.15
CA ASN A 281 20.70 20.98 -3.12
C ASN A 281 20.08 19.73 -2.49
N MET A 282 19.77 18.69 -3.26
CA MET A 282 19.33 17.40 -2.72
C MET A 282 20.44 16.70 -1.94
N ASP A 283 21.66 16.74 -2.42
CA ASP A 283 22.81 16.19 -1.72
C ASP A 283 23.22 17.06 -0.52
N ARG A 284 23.04 18.39 -0.56
CA ARG A 284 23.20 19.27 0.61
C ARG A 284 22.07 19.05 1.61
N PHE A 285 20.85 18.74 1.18
CA PHE A 285 19.75 18.34 2.04
C PHE A 285 20.05 16.99 2.71
N ALA A 286 20.51 15.99 1.93
CA ALA A 286 20.97 14.70 2.44
C ALA A 286 22.20 14.82 3.36
N ARG A 287 23.14 15.73 3.07
CA ARG A 287 24.32 15.99 3.90
C ARG A 287 24.02 16.82 5.13
N LYS A 288 23.15 17.83 5.08
CA LYS A 288 22.65 18.52 6.29
C LYS A 288 21.87 17.56 7.18
N SER A 289 21.14 16.61 6.58
CA SER A 289 20.55 15.48 7.28
C SER A 289 21.62 14.62 7.97
N LYS A 290 22.79 14.37 7.35
CA LYS A 290 23.98 13.74 7.98
C LYS A 290 24.65 14.60 9.06
N THR A 291 24.74 15.92 8.90
CA THR A 291 25.33 16.81 9.92
C THR A 291 24.43 16.96 11.14
N LEU A 292 23.10 17.01 10.93
CA LEU A 292 22.12 16.88 12.00
C LEU A 292 22.15 15.47 12.62
N GLN A 293 22.47 14.44 11.84
CA GLN A 293 22.76 13.10 12.35
C GLN A 293 24.01 13.10 13.24
N ALA A 294 25.12 13.68 12.82
CA ALA A 294 26.35 13.75 13.64
C ALA A 294 26.13 14.51 14.95
N LEU A 295 25.41 15.64 14.91
CA LEU A 295 25.08 16.45 16.10
C LEU A 295 24.08 15.76 17.05
N TYR A 296 23.22 14.85 16.56
CA TYR A 296 22.33 14.05 17.41
C TYR A 296 22.90 12.67 17.79
N TRP A 297 23.90 12.17 17.06
CA TRP A 297 24.39 10.79 17.17
C TRP A 297 25.72 10.65 17.91
N GLU A 298 26.52 11.70 18.09
CA GLU A 298 27.70 11.64 18.97
C GLU A 298 27.38 11.63 20.48
N ASN A 299 26.10 11.51 20.87
CA ASN A 299 25.69 11.21 22.25
C ASN A 299 24.77 9.97 22.37
N PRO A 300 25.20 8.75 21.98
CA PRO A 300 24.39 7.55 22.18
C PRO A 300 24.39 7.04 23.63
N VAL A 301 25.27 7.56 24.50
CA VAL A 301 25.48 7.01 25.86
C VAL A 301 24.38 7.41 26.86
N LYS A 302 23.50 8.37 26.54
CA LYS A 302 22.46 8.83 27.49
C LYS A 302 21.03 8.40 27.19
N ASN A 303 20.71 7.92 25.98
CA ASN A 303 19.33 7.57 25.61
C ASN A 303 19.04 6.05 25.54
N SER A 304 20.05 5.18 25.52
CA SER A 304 19.83 3.73 25.60
C SER A 304 19.40 3.25 26.99
N GLY A 305 19.69 4.03 28.04
CA GLY A 305 19.29 3.72 29.41
C GLY A 305 17.81 3.97 29.72
N ARG A 306 17.10 4.76 28.89
CA ARG A 306 15.68 5.12 29.16
C ARG A 306 14.69 4.13 28.54
N VAL A 307 14.95 3.69 27.31
CA VAL A 307 14.07 2.72 26.61
C VAL A 307 14.20 1.32 27.21
N ALA A 308 15.40 0.92 27.65
CA ALA A 308 15.60 -0.36 28.35
C ALA A 308 14.99 -0.40 29.76
N MET A 309 14.67 0.76 30.38
CA MET A 309 13.96 0.81 31.66
C MET A 309 12.43 0.74 31.49
N GLU A 310 11.85 1.27 30.42
CA GLU A 310 10.41 1.20 30.18
C GLU A 310 9.95 -0.22 29.78
N ASP A 311 10.74 -0.93 28.96
CA ASP A 311 10.42 -2.33 28.62
C ASP A 311 10.60 -3.29 29.82
N LYS A 312 11.53 -3.00 30.74
CA LYS A 312 11.65 -3.73 32.02
C LYS A 312 10.53 -3.39 33.01
N ALA A 313 10.01 -2.16 32.99
CA ALA A 313 8.91 -1.76 33.86
C ALA A 313 7.58 -2.43 33.44
N HIS A 314 7.35 -2.63 32.14
CA HIS A 314 6.20 -3.40 31.66
C HIS A 314 6.32 -4.91 31.98
N GLN A 315 7.50 -5.52 31.83
CA GLN A 315 7.69 -6.94 32.21
C GLN A 315 7.58 -7.21 33.72
N LEU A 316 7.96 -6.25 34.57
CA LEU A 316 7.84 -6.40 36.03
C LEU A 316 6.40 -6.21 36.53
N ASN A 317 5.60 -5.37 35.87
CA ASN A 317 4.19 -5.19 36.23
C ASN A 317 3.31 -6.41 35.85
N ASP A 318 3.60 -7.08 34.73
CA ASP A 318 2.87 -8.28 34.32
C ASP A 318 3.21 -9.50 35.21
N SER A 319 4.44 -9.58 35.73
CA SER A 319 4.82 -10.63 36.71
C SER A 319 4.23 -10.41 38.11
N ALA A 320 3.99 -9.15 38.51
CA ALA A 320 3.38 -8.82 39.80
C ALA A 320 1.85 -9.10 39.82
N ALA A 321 1.16 -8.95 38.69
CA ALA A 321 -0.27 -9.25 38.55
C ALA A 321 -0.58 -10.76 38.61
N SER A 322 0.31 -11.62 38.11
CA SER A 322 0.15 -13.08 38.16
C SER A 322 0.38 -13.67 39.57
N THR A 323 1.29 -13.07 40.35
CA THR A 323 1.66 -13.61 41.68
C THR A 323 0.66 -13.25 42.79
N THR A 324 -0.15 -12.20 42.60
CA THR A 324 -1.17 -11.77 43.58
C THR A 324 -2.50 -12.53 43.48
N SER A 325 -2.79 -13.18 42.35
CA SER A 325 -3.99 -14.01 42.20
C SER A 325 -3.87 -15.40 42.86
N SER A 326 -2.65 -15.92 43.04
CA SER A 326 -2.43 -17.26 43.63
C SER A 326 -2.31 -17.24 45.16
N ARG A 327 -2.03 -16.08 45.77
CA ARG A 327 -1.86 -15.94 47.24
C ARG A 327 -3.15 -15.65 48.00
N ARG A 328 -4.27 -15.37 47.32
CA ARG A 328 -5.58 -15.09 47.93
C ARG A 328 -6.51 -16.31 48.09
N GLN A 329 -6.09 -17.50 47.67
CA GLN A 329 -6.88 -18.73 47.81
C GLN A 329 -6.35 -19.71 48.89
N LYS A 330 -5.34 -19.33 49.69
CA LYS A 330 -4.72 -20.21 50.70
C LYS A 330 -4.82 -19.71 52.16
N ILE A 331 -5.77 -18.82 52.46
CA ILE A 331 -6.07 -18.39 53.84
C ILE A 331 -7.58 -18.38 54.05
N ALA A 332 -8.19 -19.57 54.02
CA ALA A 332 -9.56 -19.78 54.48
C ALA A 332 -9.75 -21.28 54.74
N CYS A 333 -9.20 -21.78 55.84
CA CYS A 333 -9.57 -23.04 56.50
C CYS A 333 -8.60 -23.21 57.66
N ILE A 334 -9.00 -22.79 58.86
CA ILE A 334 -8.63 -23.32 60.20
C ILE A 334 -9.31 -22.34 61.16
N THR A 335 -10.48 -22.69 61.65
CA THR A 335 -10.97 -22.29 62.98
C THR A 335 -11.99 -23.34 63.40
N ASP A 336 -11.59 -24.16 64.35
CA ASP A 336 -12.45 -25.11 65.05
C ASP A 336 -13.44 -24.37 65.97
N PRO A 337 -14.62 -24.95 66.23
CA PRO A 337 -15.61 -24.40 67.13
C PRO A 337 -15.42 -24.99 68.53
N THR A 338 -15.43 -24.16 69.58
CA THR A 338 -15.78 -24.65 70.91
C THR A 338 -16.21 -23.53 71.86
N THR A 339 -17.34 -23.79 72.52
CA THR A 339 -17.59 -23.47 73.93
C THR A 339 -18.21 -22.09 74.23
N THR A 340 -19.54 -22.15 74.41
CA THR A 340 -20.38 -21.53 75.46
C THR A 340 -19.96 -20.19 76.07
N ARG A 341 -20.93 -19.28 76.23
CA ARG A 341 -21.54 -18.93 77.55
C ARG A 341 -22.33 -17.61 77.46
N ASN A 342 -23.65 -17.73 77.56
CA ASN A 342 -24.56 -17.07 78.50
C ASN A 342 -24.49 -15.56 78.81
N ARG A 343 -25.69 -14.99 79.02
CA ARG A 343 -26.07 -13.68 79.63
C ARG A 343 -26.02 -12.45 78.73
N ASN A 344 -26.87 -11.44 78.87
CA ASN A 344 -28.18 -11.17 79.49
C ASN A 344 -28.50 -9.70 79.13
N ASN A 345 -29.79 -9.34 79.22
CA ASN A 345 -30.34 -7.99 79.49
C ASN A 345 -30.37 -6.96 78.33
N GLU A 346 -31.57 -6.48 77.97
CA GLU A 346 -32.18 -5.18 78.35
C GLU A 346 -31.48 -4.03 77.60
N GLU A 347 -32.10 -3.16 76.82
CA GLU A 347 -33.46 -2.59 76.71
C GLU A 347 -33.72 -2.19 75.26
#